data_AF-A0A9W9GAG6-F1
#
_entry.id   AF-A0A9W9GAG6-F1
#
_cell.length_a   1.000
_cell.length_b   1.000
_cell.length_c   1.000
_cell.angle_alpha   90.00
_cell.angle_beta   90.00
_cell.angle_gamma   90.00
#
_symmetry.space_group_name_H-M   'P 1'
#
loop_
_entity.id
_entity.type
_entity.pdbx_description
1 polymer ?
#
loop_
_entity_poly.entity_id
_entity_poly.type
_entity_poly.pdbx_seq_one_letter_code
_entity_poly.pdbx_strand_id
1 'polypeptide(L)'
;MDKQDPEQLVVTKAGDFPFILPAPAAGDVLEVIEGKVRGLAQVVASGGRLALPSNQTSTLRKHDAETFAKERMASVEREQYEQWKQNPAAVPPLDWATNTVPIPPNSLKTFSQRAMAMDLVWHHQGATPEHAAWLTSHMTGLLPLVKAITKVLGAQTHLETHDPLARLSAAERAEVETLQLVTAAVERNVALERERVRKLIESINEDQAVFKTRLQTLAKHPVGLESNT
;
A
#
# COMPACT_ATOMS: atom_id res chain seq x y z
N MET A 1 -26.54 3.93 -3.31
CA MET A 1 -26.01 5.13 -2.64
C MET A 1 -25.27 4.64 -1.43
N ASP A 2 -24.00 4.32 -1.60
CA ASP A 2 -23.14 3.88 -0.50
C ASP A 2 -22.54 5.13 0.13
N LYS A 3 -22.88 5.41 1.39
CA LYS A 3 -22.21 6.43 2.19
C LYS A 3 -20.89 5.82 2.61
N GLN A 4 -19.80 6.20 1.96
CA GLN A 4 -18.46 6.04 2.52
C GLN A 4 -18.43 6.82 3.83
N ASP A 5 -18.46 6.10 4.96
CA ASP A 5 -18.24 6.70 6.27
C ASP A 5 -16.88 7.43 6.23
N PRO A 6 -16.83 8.68 6.74
CA PRO A 6 -15.61 9.48 6.68
C PRO A 6 -14.49 8.74 7.42
N GLU A 7 -13.32 8.70 6.80
CA GLU A 7 -12.10 8.06 7.30
C GLU A 7 -11.83 8.51 8.75
N GLN A 8 -12.14 7.63 9.70
CA GLN A 8 -11.98 7.85 11.14
C GLN A 8 -10.69 7.18 11.62
N LEU A 9 -9.84 7.94 12.32
CA LEU A 9 -8.63 7.43 12.93
C LEU A 9 -8.88 7.12 14.40
N VAL A 10 -8.57 5.90 14.82
CA VAL A 10 -8.62 5.50 16.22
C VAL A 10 -7.27 5.85 16.84
N VAL A 11 -7.29 6.73 17.83
CA VAL A 11 -6.09 7.14 18.56
C VAL A 11 -6.05 6.45 19.90
N THR A 12 -4.93 5.81 20.23
CA THR A 12 -4.66 5.27 21.57
C THR A 12 -3.47 5.98 22.18
N LYS A 13 -3.69 6.71 23.29
CA LYS A 13 -2.60 7.14 24.17
C LYS A 13 -2.22 6.00 25.11
N ALA A 14 -0.94 5.92 25.50
CA ALA A 14 -0.49 5.03 26.55
C ALA A 14 -1.11 5.47 27.89
N GLY A 15 -2.24 4.86 28.28
CA GLY A 15 -2.87 5.06 29.60
C GLY A 15 -4.31 5.63 29.59
N ASP A 16 -4.83 6.09 28.44
CA ASP A 16 -6.17 6.68 28.32
C ASP A 16 -7.08 5.91 27.36
N PHE A 17 -8.40 6.08 27.52
CA PHE A 17 -9.42 5.52 26.64
C PHE A 17 -9.21 5.95 25.17
N PRO A 18 -9.44 5.04 24.20
CA PRO A 18 -9.32 5.38 22.79
C PRO A 18 -10.34 6.47 22.42
N PHE A 19 -9.89 7.51 21.73
CA PHE A 19 -10.76 8.53 21.16
C PHE A 19 -10.53 8.64 19.65
N ILE A 20 -11.57 9.04 18.93
CA ILE A 20 -11.56 9.08 17.47
C ILE A 20 -11.19 10.49 17.03
N LEU A 21 -10.15 10.62 16.20
CA LEU A 21 -9.82 11.86 15.51
C LEU A 21 -10.23 11.80 14.03
N PRO A 22 -10.72 12.90 13.46
CA PRO A 22 -11.05 12.95 12.04
C PRO A 22 -9.78 12.94 11.19
N ALA A 23 -9.71 12.04 10.21
CA ALA A 23 -8.65 12.06 9.21
C ALA A 23 -8.90 13.16 8.16
N PRO A 24 -7.83 13.71 7.56
CA PRO A 24 -7.95 14.49 6.33
C PRO A 24 -8.61 13.64 5.25
N ALA A 25 -9.70 14.13 4.67
CA ALA A 25 -10.45 13.47 3.62
C ALA A 25 -10.27 14.21 2.29
N ALA A 26 -10.52 13.52 1.18
CA ALA A 26 -10.46 14.13 -0.14
C ALA A 26 -11.44 15.31 -0.26
N GLY A 27 -10.93 16.48 -0.63
CA GLY A 27 -11.74 17.69 -0.83
C GLY A 27 -11.95 18.54 0.43
N ASP A 28 -11.28 18.22 1.55
CA ASP A 28 -11.18 19.16 2.66
C ASP A 28 -10.50 20.46 2.21
N VAL A 29 -11.01 21.61 2.70
CA VAL A 29 -10.36 22.91 2.50
C VAL A 29 -9.15 23.08 3.42
N LEU A 30 -8.24 23.99 3.07
CA LEU A 30 -6.96 24.15 3.75
C LEU A 30 -7.10 24.39 5.26
N GLU A 31 -8.08 25.21 5.70
CA GLU A 31 -8.27 25.46 7.14
C GLU A 31 -8.73 24.20 7.90
N VAL A 32 -9.52 23.34 7.26
CA VAL A 32 -10.00 22.09 7.85
C VAL A 32 -8.85 21.08 7.94
N ILE A 33 -8.02 20.99 6.91
CA ILE A 33 -6.83 20.12 6.91
C ILE A 33 -5.87 20.54 8.01
N GLU A 34 -5.61 21.85 8.13
CA GLU A 34 -4.73 22.42 9.14
C GLU A 34 -5.18 22.00 10.55
N GLY A 35 -6.47 22.15 10.87
CA GLY A 35 -7.02 21.73 12.15
C GLY A 35 -6.90 20.23 12.40
N LYS A 36 -7.22 19.39 11.40
CA LYS A 36 -7.12 17.93 11.49
C LYS A 36 -5.69 17.45 11.69
N VAL A 37 -4.76 17.94 10.87
CA VAL A 37 -3.32 17.59 10.93
C VAL A 37 -2.71 18.06 12.24
N ARG A 38 -3.05 19.26 12.72
CA ARG A 38 -2.59 19.76 14.03
C ARG A 38 -3.04 18.83 15.15
N GLY A 39 -4.29 18.38 15.14
CA GLY A 39 -4.81 17.44 16.14
C GLY A 39 -4.06 16.11 16.14
N LEU A 40 -3.82 15.53 14.95
CA LEU A 40 -3.05 14.30 14.80
C LEU A 40 -1.58 14.48 15.24
N ALA A 41 -0.95 15.61 14.90
CA ALA A 41 0.43 15.91 15.27
C ALA A 41 0.60 16.06 16.79
N GLN A 42 -0.36 16.68 17.49
CA GLN A 42 -0.33 16.80 18.95
C GLN A 42 -0.40 15.44 19.64
N VAL A 43 -1.21 14.52 19.11
CA VAL A 43 -1.29 13.15 19.61
C VAL A 43 0.06 12.44 19.48
N VAL A 44 0.66 12.46 18.29
CA VAL A 44 1.95 11.83 18.04
C VAL A 44 3.04 12.46 18.91
N ALA A 45 3.07 13.79 19.03
CA ALA A 45 4.01 14.50 19.89
C ALA A 45 3.87 14.16 21.38
N SER A 46 2.65 13.79 21.82
CA SER A 46 2.39 13.33 23.19
C SER A 46 2.72 11.85 23.43
N GLY A 47 3.28 11.15 22.44
CA GLY A 47 3.57 9.71 22.51
C GLY A 47 2.35 8.81 22.29
N GLY A 48 1.25 9.36 21.77
CA GLY A 48 0.09 8.59 21.35
C GLY A 48 0.31 7.94 19.99
N ARG A 49 -0.33 6.80 19.77
CA ARG A 49 -0.25 6.05 18.51
C ARG A 49 -1.50 6.26 17.68
N LEU A 50 -1.31 6.36 16.37
CA LEU A 50 -2.40 6.40 15.40
C LEU A 50 -2.64 4.99 14.86
N ALA A 51 -3.90 4.56 14.80
CA ALA A 51 -4.26 3.31 14.16
C ALA A 51 -5.57 3.47 13.36
N LEU A 52 -5.60 2.89 12.18
CA LEU A 52 -6.84 2.68 11.46
C LEU A 52 -7.64 1.53 12.12
N PRO A 53 -8.98 1.60 12.10
CA PRO A 53 -9.82 0.51 12.58
C PRO A 53 -9.47 -0.82 11.88
N SER A 54 -9.61 -1.94 12.58
CA SER A 54 -9.04 -3.26 12.19
C SER A 54 -9.55 -3.83 10.87
N ASN A 55 -10.63 -3.26 10.32
CA ASN A 55 -11.18 -3.61 9.02
C ASN A 55 -10.36 -3.06 7.82
N GLN A 56 -9.39 -2.16 8.05
CA GLN A 56 -8.55 -1.58 7.00
C GLN A 56 -7.08 -2.04 7.02
N THR A 57 -6.60 -2.61 8.14
CA THR A 57 -5.18 -3.00 8.32
C THR A 57 -4.83 -4.40 7.81
N SER A 58 -5.82 -5.22 7.45
CA SER A 58 -5.64 -6.65 7.16
C SER A 58 -5.34 -6.97 5.69
N THR A 59 -5.41 -6.00 4.78
CA THR A 59 -5.33 -6.23 3.33
C THR A 59 -3.99 -5.84 2.69
N LEU A 60 -3.13 -5.05 3.34
CA LEU A 60 -1.91 -4.51 2.71
C LEU A 60 -0.70 -5.46 2.74
N ARG A 61 -0.50 -6.24 3.81
CA ARG A 61 0.79 -6.95 4.04
C ARG A 61 1.08 -8.16 3.17
N LYS A 62 0.07 -8.77 2.54
CA LYS A 62 0.30 -9.91 1.62
C LYS A 62 0.52 -9.44 0.18
N HIS A 63 0.01 -8.27 -0.17
CA HIS A 63 0.05 -7.81 -1.54
C HIS A 63 1.46 -7.49 -2.00
N ASP A 64 2.37 -6.96 -1.17
CA ASP A 64 3.70 -6.59 -1.66
C ASP A 64 4.61 -7.80 -1.93
N ALA A 65 4.68 -8.75 -0.99
CA ALA A 65 5.48 -9.97 -1.17
C ALA A 65 4.92 -10.86 -2.29
N GLU A 66 3.60 -11.03 -2.33
CA GLU A 66 2.96 -11.81 -3.39
C GLU A 66 3.06 -11.11 -4.74
N THR A 67 2.94 -9.78 -4.83
CA THR A 67 3.10 -9.03 -6.09
C THR A 67 4.54 -9.12 -6.58
N PHE A 68 5.52 -8.87 -5.72
CA PHE A 68 6.94 -9.02 -6.05
C PHE A 68 7.28 -10.45 -6.49
N ALA A 69 6.72 -11.46 -5.83
CA ALA A 69 6.88 -12.85 -6.24
C ALA A 69 6.21 -13.13 -7.59
N LYS A 70 4.98 -12.64 -7.81
CA LYS A 70 4.21 -12.83 -9.04
C LYS A 70 4.91 -12.23 -10.25
N GLU A 71 5.55 -11.07 -10.14
CA GLU A 71 6.36 -10.48 -11.22
C GLU A 71 7.49 -11.39 -11.69
N ARG A 72 8.02 -12.22 -10.80
CA ARG A 72 9.13 -13.16 -11.06
C ARG A 72 8.65 -14.59 -11.35
N MET A 73 7.33 -14.84 -11.32
CA MET A 73 6.73 -16.12 -11.67
C MET A 73 6.55 -16.28 -13.17
N ALA A 74 6.69 -17.51 -13.67
CA ALA A 74 6.21 -17.85 -14.99
C ALA A 74 4.66 -17.84 -15.02
N SER A 75 4.04 -17.70 -16.20
CA SER A 75 2.58 -17.71 -16.35
C SER A 75 1.92 -18.93 -15.71
N VAL A 76 2.47 -20.12 -15.98
CA VAL A 76 1.98 -21.40 -15.43
C VAL A 76 2.09 -21.45 -13.90
N GLU A 77 3.17 -20.90 -13.32
CA GLU A 77 3.35 -20.84 -11.86
C GLU A 77 2.29 -19.92 -11.22
N ARG A 78 2.00 -18.78 -11.88
CA ARG A 78 1.02 -17.80 -11.40
C ARG A 78 -0.41 -18.37 -11.47
N GLU A 79 -0.78 -18.99 -12.59
CA GLU A 79 -2.11 -19.58 -12.78
C GLU A 79 -2.39 -20.67 -11.74
N GLN A 80 -1.44 -21.58 -11.52
CA GLN A 80 -1.59 -22.64 -10.51
C GLN A 80 -1.67 -22.07 -9.09
N TYR A 81 -0.89 -21.03 -8.78
CA TYR A 81 -0.93 -20.38 -7.48
C TYR A 81 -2.31 -19.74 -7.20
N GLU A 82 -2.89 -19.03 -8.18
CA GLU A 82 -4.22 -18.42 -8.03
C GLU A 82 -5.32 -19.48 -7.91
N GLN A 83 -5.25 -20.55 -8.70
CA GLN A 83 -6.19 -21.67 -8.63
C GLN A 83 -6.13 -22.35 -7.25
N TRP A 84 -4.93 -22.61 -6.74
CA TRP A 84 -4.73 -23.15 -5.39
C TRP A 84 -5.28 -22.21 -4.31
N LYS A 85 -5.08 -20.90 -4.45
CA LYS A 85 -5.60 -19.91 -3.50
C LYS A 85 -7.14 -19.89 -3.46
N GLN A 86 -7.79 -20.11 -4.60
CA GLN A 86 -9.26 -20.18 -4.70
C GLN A 86 -9.81 -21.51 -4.19
N ASN A 87 -9.11 -22.62 -4.43
CA ASN A 87 -9.52 -23.94 -3.98
C ASN A 87 -8.32 -24.81 -3.56
N PRO A 88 -7.84 -24.66 -2.30
CA PRO A 88 -6.71 -25.43 -1.80
C PRO A 88 -6.96 -26.95 -1.77
N ALA A 89 -8.23 -27.36 -1.65
CA ALA A 89 -8.65 -28.77 -1.61
C ALA A 89 -8.55 -29.47 -2.98
N ALA A 90 -8.27 -28.74 -4.06
CA ALA A 90 -8.09 -29.32 -5.40
C ALA A 90 -6.75 -30.06 -5.56
N VAL A 91 -5.83 -29.93 -4.60
CA VAL A 91 -4.53 -30.60 -4.68
C VAL A 91 -4.66 -32.07 -4.31
N PRO A 92 -4.14 -33.01 -5.13
CA PRO A 92 -4.13 -34.43 -4.82
C PRO A 92 -3.46 -34.72 -3.46
N PRO A 93 -4.00 -35.63 -2.64
CA PRO A 93 -3.39 -35.98 -1.36
C PRO A 93 -2.02 -36.63 -1.56
N LEU A 94 -1.10 -36.35 -0.63
CA LEU A 94 0.24 -36.94 -0.60
C LEU A 94 0.35 -37.92 0.59
N ASP A 95 0.92 -39.10 0.34
CA ASP A 95 1.26 -40.05 1.40
C ASP A 95 2.65 -39.74 1.97
N TRP A 96 2.68 -39.08 3.12
CA TRP A 96 3.91 -38.67 3.82
C TRP A 96 4.71 -39.85 4.40
N ALA A 97 4.16 -41.06 4.46
CA ALA A 97 4.90 -42.22 4.96
C ALA A 97 5.72 -42.89 3.84
N THR A 98 5.22 -42.86 2.60
CA THR A 98 5.79 -43.62 1.49
C THR A 98 6.42 -42.76 0.40
N ASN A 99 5.99 -41.51 0.25
CA ASN A 99 6.36 -40.67 -0.89
C ASN A 99 7.68 -39.93 -0.65
N THR A 100 8.77 -40.68 -0.56
CA THR A 100 10.13 -40.15 -0.37
C THR A 100 11.10 -40.75 -1.38
N VAL A 101 12.09 -39.96 -1.83
CA VAL A 101 13.22 -40.42 -2.66
C VAL A 101 14.50 -39.79 -2.14
N PRO A 102 15.64 -40.51 -2.15
CA PRO A 102 16.94 -39.94 -1.83
C PRO A 102 17.25 -38.70 -2.67
N ILE A 103 17.80 -37.68 -2.04
CA ILE A 103 18.08 -36.41 -2.68
C ILE A 103 19.37 -36.52 -3.51
N PRO A 104 19.38 -36.04 -4.77
CA PRO A 104 20.61 -35.94 -5.55
C PRO A 104 21.66 -35.05 -4.85
N PRO A 105 22.96 -35.34 -5.02
CA PRO A 105 24.03 -34.51 -4.47
C PRO A 105 23.88 -33.04 -4.93
N ASN A 106 24.26 -32.11 -4.06
CA ASN A 106 24.19 -30.65 -4.28
C ASN A 106 22.78 -30.05 -4.44
N SER A 107 21.70 -30.83 -4.28
CA SER A 107 20.33 -30.34 -4.46
C SER A 107 19.57 -30.07 -3.15
N LEU A 108 20.21 -30.32 -2.01
CA LEU A 108 19.59 -30.24 -0.68
C LEU A 108 18.87 -28.90 -0.45
N LYS A 109 19.54 -27.77 -0.69
CA LYS A 109 18.97 -26.43 -0.49
C LYS A 109 17.65 -26.23 -1.26
N THR A 110 17.63 -26.61 -2.53
CA THR A 110 16.45 -26.45 -3.39
C THR A 110 15.31 -27.35 -2.92
N PHE A 111 15.60 -28.59 -2.54
CA PHE A 111 14.58 -29.51 -2.05
C PHE A 111 14.07 -29.15 -0.66
N SER A 112 14.90 -28.59 0.22
CA SER A 112 14.45 -28.04 1.50
C SER A 112 13.45 -26.88 1.31
N GLN A 113 13.75 -25.95 0.42
CA GLN A 113 12.84 -24.84 0.11
C GLN A 113 11.51 -25.32 -0.48
N ARG A 114 11.55 -26.37 -1.30
CA ARG A 114 10.34 -27.00 -1.84
C ARG A 114 9.56 -27.74 -0.77
N ALA A 115 10.23 -28.42 0.15
CA ALA A 115 9.57 -29.11 1.26
C ALA A 115 8.81 -28.11 2.15
N MET A 116 9.42 -26.98 2.50
CA MET A 116 8.72 -25.89 3.20
C MET A 116 7.49 -25.37 2.43
N ALA A 117 7.58 -25.30 1.10
CA ALA A 117 6.42 -24.92 0.29
C ALA A 117 5.34 -26.02 0.28
N MET A 118 5.71 -27.30 0.34
CA MET A 118 4.76 -28.41 0.42
C MET A 118 3.97 -28.40 1.73
N ASP A 119 4.61 -28.05 2.86
CA ASP A 119 3.91 -27.85 4.13
C ASP A 119 2.76 -26.84 3.98
N LEU A 120 2.96 -25.74 3.24
CA LEU A 120 1.91 -24.77 2.95
C LEU A 120 0.84 -25.28 1.98
N VAL A 121 1.23 -25.97 0.91
CA VAL A 121 0.29 -26.49 -0.10
C VAL A 121 -0.72 -27.46 0.53
N TRP A 122 -0.23 -28.37 1.37
CA TRP A 122 -1.02 -29.46 1.96
C TRP A 122 -1.45 -29.20 3.41
N HIS A 123 -1.16 -28.02 3.96
CA HIS A 123 -1.34 -27.73 5.39
C HIS A 123 -0.74 -28.82 6.29
N HIS A 124 0.43 -29.33 5.88
CA HIS A 124 1.20 -30.34 6.58
C HIS A 124 2.34 -29.65 7.36
N GLN A 125 2.88 -30.35 8.36
CA GLN A 125 4.05 -29.90 9.11
C GLN A 125 5.06 -31.04 9.14
N GLY A 126 6.24 -30.81 8.58
CA GLY A 126 7.33 -31.78 8.61
C GLY A 126 7.66 -32.40 7.26
N ALA A 127 7.24 -31.78 6.16
CA ALA A 127 7.72 -32.17 4.84
C ALA A 127 9.25 -32.12 4.82
N THR A 128 9.86 -33.23 4.41
CA THR A 128 11.32 -33.35 4.29
C THR A 128 11.76 -33.12 2.84
N PRO A 129 13.03 -32.81 2.58
CA PRO A 129 13.52 -32.62 1.21
C PRO A 129 13.38 -33.88 0.34
N GLU A 130 13.35 -35.08 0.92
CA GLU A 130 13.06 -36.35 0.23
C GLU A 130 11.64 -36.42 -0.33
N HIS A 131 10.66 -35.82 0.36
CA HIS A 131 9.28 -35.68 -0.14
C HIS A 131 9.23 -34.76 -1.36
N ALA A 132 9.98 -33.66 -1.31
CA ALA A 132 10.09 -32.73 -2.42
C ALA A 132 10.81 -33.34 -3.63
N ALA A 133 11.79 -34.21 -3.39
CA ALA A 133 12.44 -35.00 -4.43
C ALA A 133 11.47 -35.97 -5.10
N TRP A 134 10.66 -36.70 -4.32
CA TRP A 134 9.63 -37.59 -4.83
C TRP A 134 8.58 -36.84 -5.67
N LEU A 135 8.08 -35.69 -5.18
CA LEU A 135 7.10 -34.86 -5.89
C LEU A 135 7.60 -34.41 -7.25
N THR A 136 8.89 -34.07 -7.35
CA THR A 136 9.50 -33.56 -8.58
C THR A 136 9.52 -34.60 -9.70
N SER A 137 9.56 -35.90 -9.37
CA SER A 137 9.54 -37.00 -10.35
C SER A 137 8.16 -37.61 -10.57
N HIS A 138 7.28 -37.60 -9.56
CA HIS A 138 5.99 -38.32 -9.61
C HIS A 138 4.77 -37.41 -9.76
N MET A 139 4.89 -36.13 -9.39
CA MET A 139 3.81 -35.13 -9.47
C MET A 139 4.30 -33.87 -10.20
N THR A 140 4.87 -34.07 -11.38
CA THR A 140 5.47 -33.00 -12.22
C THR A 140 4.48 -31.86 -12.52
N GLY A 141 3.18 -32.16 -12.60
CA GLY A 141 2.12 -31.16 -12.79
C GLY A 141 1.93 -30.19 -11.62
N LEU A 142 2.34 -30.55 -10.40
CA LEU A 142 2.26 -29.69 -9.20
C LEU A 142 3.58 -28.94 -8.92
N LEU A 143 4.64 -29.24 -9.67
CA LEU A 143 5.92 -28.56 -9.51
C LEU A 143 5.83 -27.04 -9.72
N PRO A 144 5.06 -26.50 -10.70
CA PRO A 144 4.92 -25.06 -10.86
C PRO A 144 4.27 -24.39 -9.65
N LEU A 145 3.25 -25.00 -9.03
CA LEU A 145 2.64 -24.53 -7.79
C LEU A 145 3.65 -24.47 -6.63
N VAL A 146 4.39 -25.56 -6.41
CA VAL A 146 5.42 -25.60 -5.34
C VAL A 146 6.48 -24.53 -5.59
N LYS A 147 6.93 -24.35 -6.84
CA LYS A 147 7.88 -23.28 -7.20
C LYS A 147 7.30 -21.88 -6.98
N ALA A 148 6.02 -21.67 -7.27
CA ALA A 148 5.34 -20.40 -7.02
C ALA A 148 5.37 -20.07 -5.53
N ILE A 149 4.99 -21.02 -4.67
CA ILE A 149 4.97 -20.82 -3.22
C ILE A 149 6.38 -20.64 -2.66
N THR A 150 7.38 -21.37 -3.17
CA THR A 150 8.79 -21.12 -2.81
C THR A 150 9.23 -19.69 -3.16
N LYS A 151 8.79 -19.13 -4.29
CA LYS A 151 9.07 -17.73 -4.65
C LYS A 151 8.39 -16.73 -3.71
N VAL A 152 7.16 -17.01 -3.28
CA VAL A 152 6.44 -16.17 -2.29
C VAL A 152 7.16 -16.21 -0.94
N LEU A 153 7.52 -17.40 -0.45
CA LEU A 153 8.31 -17.57 0.78
C LEU A 153 9.65 -16.83 0.68
N GLY A 154 10.36 -16.96 -0.43
CA GLY A 154 11.61 -16.25 -0.66
C GLY A 154 11.45 -14.72 -0.69
N ALA A 155 10.37 -14.21 -1.29
CA ALA A 155 10.05 -12.79 -1.29
C ALA A 155 9.73 -12.29 0.14
N GLN A 156 9.00 -13.09 0.93
CA GLN A 156 8.72 -12.79 2.34
C GLN A 156 10.00 -12.74 3.16
N THR A 157 10.87 -13.75 3.08
CA THR A 157 12.15 -13.75 3.80
C THR A 157 13.05 -12.59 3.35
N HIS A 158 13.06 -12.26 2.05
CA HIS A 158 13.82 -11.13 1.53
C HIS A 158 13.30 -9.80 2.10
N LEU A 159 11.99 -9.61 2.12
CA LEU A 159 11.38 -8.44 2.77
C LEU A 159 11.70 -8.43 4.26
N GLU A 160 11.55 -9.54 4.98
CA GLU A 160 11.88 -9.61 6.41
C GLU A 160 13.36 -9.29 6.71
N THR A 161 14.27 -9.66 5.82
CA THR A 161 15.72 -9.46 6.00
C THR A 161 16.16 -8.06 5.60
N HIS A 162 15.56 -7.47 4.56
CA HIS A 162 16.02 -6.23 3.93
C HIS A 162 15.09 -5.03 4.12
N ASP A 163 13.86 -5.21 4.59
CA ASP A 163 12.93 -4.12 4.90
C ASP A 163 13.23 -3.56 6.31
N PRO A 164 13.60 -2.27 6.45
CA PRO A 164 13.76 -1.65 7.76
C PRO A 164 12.47 -1.70 8.62
N LEU A 165 11.30 -1.84 8.00
CA LEU A 165 10.00 -1.99 8.69
C LEU A 165 9.76 -3.43 9.17
N ALA A 166 10.55 -4.42 8.74
CA ALA A 166 10.40 -5.81 9.19
C ALA A 166 10.62 -5.98 10.70
N ARG A 167 11.45 -5.12 11.30
CA ARG A 167 11.72 -5.11 12.75
C ARG A 167 10.59 -4.50 13.58
N LEU A 168 9.65 -3.82 12.93
CA LEU A 168 8.51 -3.21 13.60
C LEU A 168 7.47 -4.28 13.93
N SER A 169 6.91 -4.17 15.14
CA SER A 169 5.75 -4.95 15.57
C SER A 169 4.53 -4.68 14.67
N ALA A 170 3.55 -5.58 14.73
CA ALA A 170 2.32 -5.42 13.95
C ALA A 170 1.60 -4.09 14.24
N ALA A 171 1.71 -3.57 15.46
CA ALA A 171 1.14 -2.28 15.86
C ALA A 171 1.93 -1.09 15.28
N GLU A 172 3.25 -1.13 15.34
CA GLU A 172 4.11 -0.06 14.79
C GLU A 172 3.99 0.03 13.26
N ARG A 173 3.85 -1.10 12.56
CA ARG A 173 3.59 -1.08 11.12
C ARG A 173 2.23 -0.47 10.77
N ALA A 174 1.18 -0.82 11.53
CA ALA A 174 -0.14 -0.22 11.36
C ALA A 174 -0.10 1.30 11.58
N GLU A 175 0.70 1.76 12.54
CA GLU A 175 0.92 3.19 12.78
C GLU A 175 1.67 3.86 11.63
N VAL A 176 2.74 3.25 11.12
CA VAL A 176 3.47 3.77 9.94
C VAL A 176 2.56 3.87 8.72
N GLU A 177 1.79 2.83 8.42
CA GLU A 177 0.82 2.81 7.31
C GLU A 177 -0.22 3.94 7.48
N THR A 178 -0.73 4.11 8.70
CA THR A 178 -1.69 5.16 9.04
C THR A 178 -1.09 6.56 8.81
N LEU A 179 0.15 6.78 9.23
CA LEU A 179 0.87 8.04 9.02
C LEU A 179 1.10 8.33 7.53
N GLN A 180 1.44 7.32 6.75
CA GLN A 180 1.63 7.44 5.30
C GLN A 180 0.33 7.85 4.60
N LEU A 181 -0.80 7.21 4.96
CA LEU A 181 -2.11 7.53 4.39
C LEU A 181 -2.54 8.97 4.72
N VAL A 182 -2.39 9.39 5.99
CA VAL A 182 -2.66 10.77 6.40
C VAL A 182 -1.80 11.75 5.61
N THR A 183 -0.50 11.47 5.48
CA THR A 183 0.44 12.34 4.75
C THR A 183 0.04 12.47 3.28
N ALA A 184 -0.28 11.36 2.62
CA ALA A 184 -0.70 11.35 1.22
C ALA A 184 -2.01 12.14 1.00
N ALA A 185 -2.98 12.00 1.90
CA ALA A 185 -4.23 12.77 1.84
C ALA A 185 -3.98 14.29 1.97
N VAL A 186 -3.11 14.69 2.90
CA VAL A 186 -2.72 16.09 3.11
C VAL A 186 -2.02 16.64 1.86
N GLU A 187 -1.02 15.93 1.34
CA GLU A 187 -0.26 16.36 0.15
C GLU A 187 -1.19 16.55 -1.05
N ARG A 188 -2.11 15.61 -1.27
CA ARG A 188 -3.09 15.69 -2.36
C ARG A 188 -3.96 16.93 -2.25
N ASN A 189 -4.52 17.20 -1.06
CA ASN A 189 -5.38 18.35 -0.88
C ASN A 189 -4.61 19.69 -0.98
N VAL A 190 -3.38 19.75 -0.43
CA VAL A 190 -2.51 20.94 -0.57
C VAL A 190 -2.19 21.20 -2.04
N ALA A 191 -1.94 20.16 -2.84
CA ALA A 191 -1.71 20.31 -4.27
C ALA A 191 -2.94 20.86 -5.00
N LEU A 192 -4.15 20.37 -4.66
CA LEU A 192 -5.41 20.87 -5.24
C LEU A 192 -5.65 22.35 -4.90
N GLU A 193 -5.45 22.75 -3.65
CA GLU A 193 -5.63 24.13 -3.23
C GLU A 193 -4.58 25.07 -3.85
N ARG A 194 -3.32 24.63 -3.99
CA ARG A 194 -2.30 25.40 -4.72
C ARG A 194 -2.72 25.67 -6.16
N GLU A 195 -3.26 24.67 -6.86
CA GLU A 195 -3.72 24.85 -8.23
C GLU A 195 -4.94 25.77 -8.32
N ARG A 196 -5.87 25.67 -7.36
CA ARG A 196 -7.01 26.59 -7.26
C ARG A 196 -6.53 28.04 -7.09
N VAL A 197 -5.60 28.28 -6.16
CA VAL A 197 -5.01 29.62 -5.93
C VAL A 197 -4.28 30.11 -7.17
N ARG A 198 -3.53 29.26 -7.86
CA ARG A 198 -2.83 29.59 -9.12
C ARG A 198 -3.80 30.12 -10.17
N LYS A 199 -4.90 29.41 -10.42
CA LYS A 199 -5.95 29.82 -11.38
C LYS A 199 -6.61 31.14 -11.00
N LEU A 200 -6.87 31.38 -9.71
CA LEU A 200 -7.42 32.65 -9.23
C LEU A 200 -6.47 33.82 -9.48
N ILE A 201 -5.17 33.63 -9.24
CA ILE A 201 -4.15 34.65 -9.51
C ILE A 201 -4.08 34.96 -11.02
N GLU A 202 -4.11 33.93 -11.87
CA GLU A 202 -4.14 34.10 -13.33
C GLU A 202 -5.36 34.94 -13.77
N SER A 203 -6.56 34.59 -13.31
CA SER A 203 -7.79 35.34 -13.60
C SER A 203 -7.73 36.80 -13.13
N ILE A 204 -7.22 37.06 -11.91
CA ILE A 204 -7.07 38.44 -11.39
C ILE A 204 -6.11 39.25 -12.25
N ASN A 205 -5.01 38.64 -12.71
CA ASN A 205 -4.04 39.32 -13.56
C ASN A 205 -4.61 39.66 -14.94
N GLU A 206 -5.44 38.78 -15.50
CA GLU A 206 -6.18 39.03 -16.74
C GLU A 206 -7.13 40.24 -16.58
N ASP A 207 -7.91 40.28 -15.50
CA ASP A 207 -8.82 41.40 -15.20
C ASP A 207 -8.05 42.72 -15.01
N GLN A 208 -6.92 42.68 -14.30
CA GLN A 208 -6.05 43.86 -14.13
C GLN A 208 -5.45 44.35 -15.45
N ALA A 209 -5.18 43.45 -16.41
CA ALA A 209 -4.68 43.83 -17.73
C ALA A 209 -5.70 44.69 -18.48
N VAL A 210 -7.00 44.38 -18.35
CA VAL A 210 -8.08 45.20 -18.93
C VAL A 210 -8.05 46.62 -18.36
N PHE A 211 -7.90 46.77 -17.04
CA PHE A 211 -7.80 48.08 -16.40
C PHE A 211 -6.57 48.87 -16.87
N LYS A 212 -5.40 48.21 -16.96
CA LYS A 212 -4.16 48.84 -17.44
C LYS A 212 -4.29 49.31 -18.89
N THR A 213 -4.88 48.50 -19.77
CA THR A 213 -5.13 48.89 -21.16
C THR A 213 -6.04 50.12 -21.23
N ARG A 214 -7.14 50.15 -20.46
CA ARG A 214 -8.04 51.31 -20.43
C ARG A 214 -7.35 52.58 -19.94
N LEU A 215 -6.55 52.48 -18.88
CA LEU A 215 -5.76 53.60 -18.35
C LEU A 215 -4.81 54.16 -19.41
N GLN A 216 -4.11 53.29 -20.16
CA GLN A 216 -3.21 53.72 -21.24
C GLN A 216 -3.95 54.40 -22.39
N THR A 217 -5.13 53.91 -22.77
CA THR A 217 -5.97 54.56 -23.80
C THR A 217 -6.38 55.96 -23.37
N LEU A 218 -6.83 56.13 -22.12
CA LEU A 218 -7.23 57.44 -21.58
C LEU A 218 -6.04 58.39 -21.45
N ALA A 219 -4.86 57.90 -21.04
CA ALA A 219 -3.66 58.73 -20.95
C ALA A 219 -3.16 59.25 -22.32
N LYS A 220 -3.45 58.51 -23.41
CA LYS A 220 -3.09 58.90 -24.78
C LYS A 220 -4.09 59.87 -25.43
N HIS A 221 -5.32 59.96 -24.89
CA HIS A 221 -6.35 60.90 -25.33
C HIS A 221 -6.78 61.79 -24.15
N PRO A 222 -6.02 62.86 -23.82
CA PRO A 222 -6.49 63.86 -22.89
C PRO A 222 -7.70 64.58 -23.51
N VAL A 223 -8.91 64.18 -23.12
CA VAL A 223 -10.13 64.91 -23.44
C VAL A 223 -10.16 66.14 -22.53
N GLY A 224 -10.00 67.33 -23.13
CA GLY A 224 -10.29 68.61 -22.46
C GLY A 224 -9.20 69.68 -22.50
N LEU A 225 -8.75 70.09 -23.69
CA LEU A 225 -8.48 71.51 -23.92
C LEU A 225 -9.63 72.02 -24.79
N GLU A 226 -10.73 72.41 -24.14
CA GLU A 226 -11.72 73.29 -24.78
C GLU A 226 -11.06 74.66 -24.96
N SER A 227 -10.44 74.85 -26.12
CA SER A 227 -10.15 76.17 -26.67
C SER A 227 -11.47 76.80 -27.11
N ASN A 228 -12.12 77.54 -26.20
CA ASN A 228 -13.10 78.55 -26.55
C ASN A 228 -12.36 79.77 -27.11
N THR A 229 -12.46 79.94 -28.43
CA THR A 229 -12.27 81.21 -29.14
C THR A 229 -13.36 82.22 -28.81
#